data_AF-A0A7S0JTB2-F1
#
_entry.id   AF-A0A7S0JTB2-F1
#
_cell.length_a   1.000
_cell.length_b   1.000
_cell.length_c   1.000
_cell.angle_alpha   90.00
_cell.angle_beta   90.00
_cell.angle_gamma   90.00
#
_symmetry.space_group_name_H-M   'P 1'
#
loop_
_entity.id
_entity.type
_entity.pdbx_description
1 polymer ?
#
loop_
_entity_poly.entity_id
_entity_poly.type
_entity_poly.pdbx_seq_one_letter_code
_entity_poly.pdbx_strand_id
1 'polypeptide(L)'
;AAQNGHAQSMRVLLDRGADLEAKDNAGKSAIDLSKAEHFKALVPQILGTMRRDRERERTRFAEALAAKQTEIEEAQASCAKALAAKQAELEELRAAKQAEVDAQAVAAEAYRSATVAAMAALGQRVKQLEGLAQLLWRSHSTATTCPPGQVPS
;
A
#
# COMPACT_ATOMS: atom_id res chain seq x y z
N ALA A 1 -51.94 -32.83 12.34
CA ALA A 1 -51.57 -32.25 13.64
C ALA A 1 -52.68 -31.35 14.21
N ALA A 2 -53.14 -30.33 13.46
CA ALA A 2 -54.16 -29.38 13.92
C ALA A 2 -55.56 -29.96 14.14
N GLN A 3 -56.06 -30.80 13.22
CA GLN A 3 -57.36 -31.47 13.37
C GLN A 3 -57.46 -32.38 14.59
N ASN A 4 -56.32 -32.91 15.07
CA ASN A 4 -56.24 -33.84 16.19
C ASN A 4 -55.81 -33.16 17.50
N GLY A 5 -55.62 -31.84 17.53
CA GLY A 5 -55.34 -31.09 18.76
C GLY A 5 -53.95 -31.27 19.38
N HIS A 6 -52.95 -31.76 18.63
CA HIS A 6 -51.61 -32.00 19.17
C HIS A 6 -50.76 -30.72 19.24
N ALA A 7 -50.78 -30.05 20.41
CA ALA A 7 -50.04 -28.82 20.67
C ALA A 7 -48.53 -28.96 20.50
N GLN A 8 -47.95 -30.08 20.96
CA GLN A 8 -46.51 -30.32 20.87
C GLN A 8 -46.02 -30.51 19.44
N SER A 9 -46.75 -31.27 18.62
CA SER A 9 -46.42 -31.45 17.20
C SER A 9 -46.48 -30.13 16.44
N MET A 10 -47.39 -29.24 16.81
CA MET A 10 -47.51 -27.93 16.18
C MET A 10 -46.39 -26.98 16.59
N ARG A 11 -45.91 -27.06 17.83
CA ARG A 11 -44.74 -26.33 18.29
C ARG A 11 -43.51 -26.67 17.44
N VAL A 12 -43.26 -27.95 17.20
CA VAL A 12 -42.15 -28.42 16.33
C VAL A 12 -42.32 -27.99 14.87
N LEU A 13 -43.54 -27.99 14.34
CA LEU A 13 -43.83 -27.50 12.98
C LEU A 13 -43.59 -25.99 12.86
N LEU A 14 -44.01 -25.22 13.87
CA LEU A 14 -43.78 -23.78 13.97
C LEU A 14 -42.30 -23.43 14.15
N ASP A 15 -41.56 -24.21 14.96
CA ASP A 15 -40.11 -24.09 15.12
C ASP A 15 -39.41 -24.22 13.76
N ARG A 16 -39.88 -25.15 12.91
CA ARG A 16 -39.38 -25.33 11.54
C ARG A 16 -39.92 -24.32 10.52
N GLY A 17 -40.73 -23.35 10.94
CA GLY A 17 -41.23 -22.29 10.07
C GLY A 17 -42.45 -22.67 9.22
N ALA A 18 -43.22 -23.68 9.63
CA ALA A 18 -44.50 -23.98 8.99
C ALA A 18 -45.46 -22.78 9.13
N ASP A 19 -46.05 -22.36 8.01
CA ASP A 19 -47.06 -21.31 8.00
C ASP A 19 -48.44 -21.90 8.35
N LEU A 20 -49.03 -21.43 9.45
CA LEU A 20 -50.34 -21.88 9.91
C LEU A 20 -51.51 -21.09 9.29
N GLU A 21 -51.22 -19.94 8.66
CA GLU A 21 -52.20 -19.10 7.95
C GLU A 21 -52.42 -19.57 6.49
N ALA A 22 -51.56 -20.49 6.00
CA ALA A 22 -51.72 -21.10 4.69
C ALA A 22 -53.11 -21.73 4.54
N LYS A 23 -53.84 -21.28 3.52
CA LYS A 23 -55.19 -21.76 3.21
C LYS A 23 -55.11 -23.04 2.38
N ASP A 24 -55.93 -24.01 2.75
CA ASP A 24 -56.17 -25.20 1.94
C ASP A 24 -57.05 -24.89 0.72
N ASN A 25 -57.28 -25.89 -0.13
CA ASN A 25 -58.14 -25.77 -1.31
C ASN A 25 -59.61 -25.42 -0.98
N ALA A 26 -60.01 -25.50 0.29
CA ALA A 26 -61.32 -25.10 0.78
C ALA A 26 -61.30 -23.68 1.42
N GLY A 27 -60.18 -22.97 1.33
CA GLY A 27 -59.99 -21.63 1.89
C GLY A 27 -59.80 -21.59 3.41
N LYS A 28 -59.60 -22.74 4.07
CA LYS A 28 -59.44 -22.85 5.52
C LYS A 28 -57.97 -22.88 5.91
N SER A 29 -57.60 -22.12 6.93
CA SER A 29 -56.27 -22.18 7.53
C SER A 29 -56.12 -23.36 8.48
N ALA A 30 -54.89 -23.69 8.88
CA ALA A 30 -54.65 -24.74 9.87
C ALA A 30 -55.32 -24.43 11.22
N ILE A 31 -55.53 -23.14 11.53
CA ILE A 31 -56.23 -22.65 12.72
C ILE A 31 -57.74 -22.91 12.59
N ASP A 32 -58.33 -22.68 11.42
CA ASP A 32 -59.77 -22.90 11.17
C ASP A 32 -60.16 -24.37 11.23
N LEU A 33 -59.22 -25.26 10.88
CA LEU A 33 -59.40 -26.71 10.96
C LEU A 33 -59.21 -27.27 12.37
N SER A 34 -58.78 -26.45 13.33
CA SER A 34 -58.61 -26.87 14.73
C SER A 34 -59.96 -26.88 15.46
N LYS A 35 -60.31 -28.02 16.07
CA LYS A 35 -61.60 -28.21 16.75
C LYS A 35 -61.62 -27.68 18.19
N ALA A 36 -60.48 -27.32 18.76
CA ALA A 36 -60.36 -26.91 20.16
C ALA A 36 -60.17 -25.38 20.27
N GLU A 37 -61.09 -24.70 20.97
CA GLU A 37 -61.03 -23.25 21.23
C GLU A 37 -59.74 -22.82 21.94
N HIS A 38 -59.22 -23.65 22.84
CA HIS A 38 -57.91 -23.44 23.48
C HIS A 38 -56.76 -23.36 22.46
N PHE A 39 -56.90 -24.06 21.34
CA PHE A 39 -55.90 -24.09 20.29
C PHE A 39 -55.85 -22.78 19.50
N LYS A 40 -57.01 -22.18 19.21
CA LYS A 40 -57.12 -20.87 18.56
C LYS A 40 -56.49 -19.76 19.41
N ALA A 41 -56.58 -19.85 20.73
CA ALA A 41 -55.99 -18.87 21.64
C ALA A 41 -54.47 -19.05 21.86
N LEU A 42 -53.95 -20.28 21.78
CA LEU A 42 -52.54 -20.59 22.01
C LEU A 42 -51.64 -20.23 20.82
N VAL A 43 -52.13 -20.39 19.58
CA VAL A 43 -51.33 -20.15 18.37
C VAL A 43 -50.79 -18.71 18.29
N PRO A 44 -51.59 -17.64 18.51
CA PRO A 44 -51.09 -16.27 18.51
C PRO A 44 -50.02 -16.00 19.58
N GLN A 45 -50.15 -16.61 20.77
CA GLN A 45 -49.15 -16.46 21.83
C GLN A 45 -47.82 -17.10 21.46
N ILE A 46 -47.85 -18.33 20.92
CA ILE A 46 -46.65 -19.05 20.48
C ILE A 46 -45.97 -18.29 19.33
N LEU A 47 -46.74 -17.82 18.34
CA LEU A 47 -46.21 -17.01 17.25
C LEU A 47 -45.58 -15.70 17.77
N GLY A 48 -46.22 -15.05 18.75
CA GLY A 48 -45.71 -13.84 19.37
C GLY A 48 -44.41 -14.04 20.16
N THR A 49 -44.25 -15.15 20.88
CA THR A 49 -42.99 -15.49 21.57
C THR A 49 -41.89 -15.83 20.56
N MET A 50 -42.21 -16.64 19.56
CA MET A 50 -41.26 -17.07 18.53
C MET A 50 -40.77 -15.92 17.66
N ARG A 51 -41.66 -14.99 17.29
CA ARG A 51 -41.28 -13.77 16.56
C ARG A 51 -40.29 -12.95 17.36
N ARG A 52 -40.55 -12.76 18.67
CA ARG A 52 -39.64 -12.06 19.59
C ARG A 52 -38.30 -12.79 19.74
N ASP A 53 -38.30 -14.11 19.83
CA ASP A 53 -37.08 -14.88 19.98
C ASP A 53 -36.24 -14.87 18.69
N ARG A 54 -36.86 -15.02 17.51
CA ARG A 54 -36.18 -14.84 16.21
C ARG A 54 -35.62 -13.43 16.02
N GLU A 55 -36.35 -12.42 16.47
CA GLU A 55 -35.90 -11.03 16.40
C GLU A 55 -34.70 -10.78 17.30
N ARG A 56 -34.71 -11.33 18.53
CA ARG A 56 -33.55 -11.31 19.43
C ARG A 56 -32.35 -12.05 18.87
N GLU A 57 -32.55 -13.18 18.22
CA GLU A 57 -31.47 -13.92 17.55
C GLU A 57 -30.89 -13.10 16.40
N ARG A 58 -31.75 -12.49 15.57
CA ARG A 58 -31.32 -11.59 14.49
C ARG A 58 -30.53 -10.40 15.02
N THR A 59 -30.98 -9.74 16.10
CA THR A 59 -30.24 -8.62 16.68
C THR A 59 -28.91 -9.08 17.27
N ARG A 60 -28.85 -10.23 17.97
CA ARG A 60 -27.60 -10.81 18.48
C ARG A 60 -26.61 -11.13 17.37
N PHE A 61 -27.07 -11.70 16.25
CA PHE A 61 -26.21 -11.95 15.10
C PHE A 61 -25.72 -10.65 14.45
N ALA A 62 -26.58 -9.63 14.33
CA ALA A 62 -26.20 -8.32 13.80
C ALA A 62 -25.17 -7.60 14.70
N GLU A 63 -25.39 -7.62 16.01
CA GLU A 63 -24.45 -7.08 17.01
C GLU A 63 -23.11 -7.82 16.99
N ALA A 64 -23.12 -9.16 16.88
CA ALA A 64 -21.91 -9.96 16.78
C ALA A 64 -21.13 -9.67 15.48
N LEU A 65 -21.83 -9.49 14.35
CA LEU A 65 -21.20 -9.08 13.08
C LEU A 65 -20.61 -7.67 13.18
N ALA A 66 -21.32 -6.72 13.81
CA ALA A 66 -20.81 -5.37 14.03
C ALA A 66 -19.57 -5.36 14.93
N ALA A 67 -19.57 -6.14 16.02
CA ALA A 67 -18.40 -6.28 16.89
C ALA A 67 -17.21 -6.91 16.15
N LYS A 68 -17.45 -7.90 15.29
CA LYS A 68 -16.38 -8.48 14.46
C LYS A 68 -15.86 -7.48 13.43
N GLN A 69 -16.74 -6.64 12.87
CA GLN A 69 -16.34 -5.59 11.96
C GLN A 69 -15.45 -4.55 12.64
N THR A 70 -15.77 -4.12 13.87
CA THR A 70 -14.92 -3.19 14.62
C THR A 70 -13.57 -3.80 14.98
N GLU A 71 -13.51 -5.08 15.37
CA GLU A 71 -12.24 -5.79 15.61
C GLU A 71 -11.36 -5.82 14.34
N ILE A 72 -11.96 -6.06 13.17
CA ILE A 72 -11.24 -6.06 11.88
C ILE A 72 -10.75 -4.65 11.55
N GLU A 73 -11.57 -3.63 11.72
CA GLU A 73 -11.20 -2.24 11.43
C GLU A 73 -10.07 -1.74 12.34
N GLU A 74 -10.10 -2.09 13.62
CA GLU A 74 -9.01 -1.80 14.56
C GLU A 74 -7.71 -2.52 14.18
N ALA A 75 -7.80 -3.80 13.82
CA ALA A 75 -6.65 -4.57 13.35
C ALA A 75 -6.07 -4.00 12.04
N GLN A 76 -6.93 -3.59 11.10
CA GLN A 76 -6.53 -2.94 9.85
C GLN A 76 -5.88 -1.57 10.10
N ALA A 77 -6.42 -0.76 11.02
CA ALA A 77 -5.84 0.52 11.39
C ALA A 77 -4.46 0.36 12.06
N SER A 78 -4.30 -0.65 12.93
CA SER A 78 -3.01 -1.00 13.53
C SER A 78 -1.98 -1.42 12.47
N CYS A 79 -2.40 -2.27 11.52
CA CYS A 79 -1.56 -2.70 10.40
C CYS A 79 -1.14 -1.52 9.50
N ALA A 80 -2.06 -0.61 9.17
CA ALA A 80 -1.78 0.58 8.36
C ALA A 80 -0.76 1.52 9.04
N LYS A 81 -0.90 1.74 10.35
CA LYS A 81 0.07 2.53 11.14
C LYS A 81 1.46 1.89 11.13
N ALA A 82 1.54 0.57 11.31
CA ALA A 82 2.82 -0.15 11.26
C ALA A 82 3.47 -0.08 9.88
N LEU A 83 2.68 -0.20 8.82
CA LEU A 83 3.17 -0.09 7.44
C LEU A 83 3.67 1.32 7.11
N ALA A 84 2.96 2.37 7.54
CA ALA A 84 3.39 3.75 7.38
C ALA A 84 4.70 4.06 8.15
N ALA A 85 4.84 3.53 9.37
CA ALA A 85 6.08 3.66 10.14
C ALA A 85 7.25 2.97 9.42
N LYS A 86 7.04 1.77 8.88
CA LYS A 86 8.06 1.06 8.10
C LYS A 86 8.40 1.76 6.78
N GLN A 87 7.43 2.42 6.14
CA GLN A 87 7.68 3.25 4.97
C GLN A 87 8.57 4.45 5.31
N ALA A 88 8.28 5.17 6.39
CA ALA A 88 9.09 6.31 6.84
C ALA A 88 10.54 5.90 7.17
N GLU A 89 10.73 4.81 7.92
CA GLU A 89 12.07 4.26 8.21
C GLU A 89 12.84 3.94 6.91
N LEU A 90 12.17 3.33 5.92
CA LEU A 90 12.79 3.01 4.63
C LEU A 90 13.11 4.26 3.80
N GLU A 91 12.28 5.31 3.86
CA GLU A 91 12.54 6.57 3.16
C GLU A 91 13.72 7.32 3.75
N GLU A 92 13.86 7.35 5.08
CA GLU A 92 15.05 7.92 5.74
C GLU A 92 16.32 7.17 5.35
N LEU A 93 16.29 5.83 5.36
CA LEU A 93 17.43 5.01 4.93
C LEU A 93 17.78 5.23 3.45
N ARG A 94 16.78 5.37 2.58
CA ARG A 94 16.99 5.69 1.17
C ARG A 94 17.60 7.09 0.99
N ALA A 95 17.13 8.09 1.72
CA ALA A 95 17.67 9.44 1.68
C ALA A 95 19.13 9.47 2.14
N ALA A 96 19.45 8.77 3.24
CA ALA A 96 20.83 8.63 3.73
C ALA A 96 21.73 7.96 2.69
N LYS A 97 21.26 6.87 2.05
CA LYS A 97 22.01 6.19 0.99
C LYS A 97 22.17 7.05 -0.26
N GLN A 98 21.17 7.82 -0.64
CA GLN A 98 21.27 8.75 -1.75
C GLN A 98 22.32 9.84 -1.48
N ALA A 99 22.35 10.40 -0.26
CA ALA A 99 23.35 11.39 0.12
C ALA A 99 24.78 10.82 0.10
N GLU A 100 24.99 9.56 0.51
CA GLU A 100 26.28 8.88 0.37
C GLU A 100 26.69 8.75 -1.10
N VAL A 101 25.78 8.34 -1.98
CA VAL A 101 26.03 8.21 -3.43
C VAL A 101 26.35 9.57 -4.06
N ASP A 102 25.60 10.62 -3.70
CA ASP A 102 25.82 11.98 -4.20
C ASP A 102 27.18 12.53 -3.74
N ALA A 103 27.56 12.31 -2.48
CA ALA A 103 28.88 12.69 -1.98
C ALA A 103 30.02 11.97 -2.71
N GLN A 104 29.85 10.68 -3.01
CA GLN A 104 30.81 9.91 -3.80
C GLN A 104 30.89 10.42 -5.24
N ALA A 105 29.77 10.80 -5.86
CA ALA A 105 29.74 11.36 -7.20
C ALA A 105 30.49 12.69 -7.27
N VAL A 106 30.25 13.60 -6.32
CA VAL A 106 30.96 14.90 -6.23
C VAL A 106 32.46 14.69 -6.05
N ALA A 107 32.87 13.76 -5.18
CA ALA A 107 34.28 13.45 -4.99
C ALA A 107 34.93 12.87 -6.28
N ALA A 108 34.23 11.98 -6.98
CA ALA A 108 34.69 11.42 -8.24
C ALA A 108 34.78 12.47 -9.36
N GLU A 109 33.87 13.43 -9.40
CA GLU A 109 33.89 14.56 -10.34
C GLU A 109 35.04 15.54 -10.05
N ALA A 110 35.30 15.85 -8.78
CA ALA A 110 36.43 16.67 -8.38
C ALA A 110 37.77 16.02 -8.77
N TYR A 111 37.89 14.70 -8.59
CA TYR A 111 39.08 13.96 -9.05
C TYR A 111 39.22 13.99 -10.58
N ARG A 112 38.12 13.75 -11.31
CA ARG A 112 38.09 13.84 -12.78
C ARG A 112 38.46 15.26 -13.27
N SER A 113 37.95 16.31 -12.66
CA SER A 113 38.26 17.69 -13.09
C SER A 113 39.72 18.07 -12.78
N ALA A 114 40.24 17.68 -11.60
CA ALA A 114 41.63 17.93 -11.22
C ALA A 114 42.62 17.22 -12.17
N THR A 115 42.33 15.97 -12.55
CA THR A 115 43.15 15.21 -13.50
C THR A 115 43.14 15.84 -14.89
N VAL A 116 41.98 16.27 -15.39
CA VAL A 116 41.87 16.99 -16.67
C VAL A 116 42.64 18.32 -16.63
N ALA A 117 42.51 19.09 -15.55
CA ALA A 117 43.25 20.35 -15.37
C ALA A 117 44.77 20.12 -15.33
N ALA A 118 45.24 19.09 -14.63
CA ALA A 118 46.65 18.73 -14.59
C ALA A 118 47.18 18.33 -15.97
N MET A 119 46.44 17.52 -16.73
CA MET A 119 46.79 17.17 -18.11
C MET A 119 46.85 18.39 -19.03
N ALA A 120 45.90 19.33 -18.90
CA ALA A 120 45.91 20.57 -19.66
C ALA A 120 47.14 21.44 -19.36
N ALA A 121 47.50 21.58 -18.08
CA ALA A 121 48.67 22.34 -17.65
C ALA A 121 49.99 21.74 -18.18
N LEU A 122 50.10 20.40 -18.16
CA LEU A 122 51.23 19.69 -18.77
C LEU A 122 51.30 19.94 -20.29
N GLY A 123 50.17 19.85 -21.00
CA GLY A 123 50.12 20.16 -22.43
C GLY A 123 50.55 21.59 -22.75
N GLN A 124 50.19 22.56 -21.90
CA GLN A 124 50.60 23.95 -22.08
C GLN A 124 52.11 24.17 -21.84
N ARG A 125 52.68 23.45 -20.86
CA ARG A 125 54.14 23.40 -20.65
C ARG A 125 54.89 22.80 -21.83
N VAL A 126 54.38 21.73 -22.43
CA VAL A 126 54.99 21.12 -23.63
C VAL A 126 55.01 22.14 -24.77
N LYS A 127 53.89 22.83 -25.04
CA LYS A 127 53.82 23.88 -26.06
C LYS A 127 54.79 25.05 -25.79
N GLN A 128 54.94 25.45 -24.53
CA GLN A 128 55.92 26.49 -24.13
C GLN A 128 57.36 26.05 -24.44
N LEU A 129 57.72 24.81 -24.10
CA LEU A 129 59.05 24.26 -24.38
C LEU A 129 59.32 24.14 -25.88
N GLU A 130 58.34 23.69 -26.66
CA GLU A 130 58.43 23.65 -28.13
C GLU A 130 58.64 25.05 -28.72
N GLY A 131 57.92 26.06 -28.22
CA GLY A 131 58.09 27.45 -28.65
C GLY A 131 59.49 28.00 -28.33
N LEU A 132 60.01 27.74 -27.12
CA LEU A 132 61.38 28.11 -26.74
C LEU A 132 62.43 27.41 -27.61
N ALA A 133 62.25 26.12 -27.90
CA ALA A 133 63.14 25.38 -28.79
C ALA A 133 63.14 25.96 -30.21
N GLN A 134 61.98 26.36 -30.74
CA GLN A 134 61.88 27.04 -32.04
C GLN A 134 62.61 28.39 -32.05
N LEU A 135 62.52 29.18 -30.97
CA LEU A 135 63.22 30.46 -30.84
C LEU A 135 64.74 30.27 -30.78
N LEU A 136 65.23 29.33 -29.98
CA LEU A 136 66.66 28.99 -29.89
C LEU A 136 67.22 28.49 -31.22
N TRP A 137 66.42 27.72 -31.97
CA TRP A 137 66.80 27.25 -33.31
C TRP A 137 66.92 28.42 -34.29
N ARG A 138 65.95 29.36 -34.28
CA ARG A 138 66.01 30.58 -35.10
C ARG A 138 67.23 31.44 -34.76
N SER A 139 67.54 31.65 -33.48
CA SER A 139 68.69 32.47 -33.07
C SER A 139 70.03 31.85 -33.48
N HIS A 140 70.18 30.53 -33.38
CA HIS A 140 71.36 29.83 -33.88
C HIS A 140 71.45 29.91 -35.41
N SER A 141 70.34 29.69 -36.14
CA SER A 141 70.32 29.80 -37.59
C SER A 141 70.69 31.20 -38.10
N THR A 142 70.27 32.26 -37.39
CA THR A 142 70.69 33.64 -37.67
C THR A 142 72.15 33.93 -37.29
N ALA A 143 72.69 33.28 -36.25
CA ALA A 143 74.09 33.44 -35.85
C ALA A 143 75.07 32.76 -36.83
N THR A 144 74.67 31.63 -37.43
CA THR A 144 75.47 30.95 -38.47
C THR A 144 75.44 31.66 -39.83
N THR A 145 74.60 32.70 -40.00
CA THR A 145 74.47 33.48 -41.24
C THR A 145 75.08 34.89 -41.19
N CYS A 146 75.79 35.27 -40.11
CA CYS A 146 76.60 36.50 -40.10
C CYS A 146 77.90 36.32 -40.92
N PRO A 147 78.18 37.16 -41.95
CA PRO A 147 79.43 37.08 -42.69
C PRO A 147 80.60 37.67 -41.88
N PRO A 148 81.84 37.21 -42.09
CA PRO A 148 83.00 37.75 -41.39
C PRO A 148 83.40 39.08 -42.02
N GLY A 149 83.34 40.16 -41.24
CA GLY A 149 84.04 41.39 -41.57
C GLY A 149 83.23 42.65 -41.32
N GLN A 150 83.50 43.31 -40.20
CA GLN A 150 83.83 44.73 -40.16
C GLN A 150 84.40 45.10 -38.77
N VAL A 151 85.63 45.60 -38.80
CA VAL A 151 86.44 46.11 -37.65
C VAL A 151 86.16 47.61 -37.54
N PRO A 152 86.05 48.20 -36.33
CA PRO A 152 85.56 49.58 -36.20
C PRO A 152 86.66 50.63 -36.40
N SER A 153 86.31 51.75 -37.02
CA SER A 153 86.96 53.08 -36.90
C SER A 153 85.91 54.15 -37.11
#